data_AF-A0A350J8D6-F1
#
_entry.id   AF-A0A350J8D6-F1
#
_cell.length_a   1.000
_cell.length_b   1.000
_cell.length_c   1.000
_cell.angle_alpha   90.00
_cell.angle_beta   90.00
_cell.angle_gamma   90.00
#
_symmetry.space_group_name_H-M   'P 1'
#
loop_
_entity.id
_entity.type
_entity.pdbx_description
1 polymer ?
#
loop_
_entity_poly.entity_id
_entity_poly.type
_entity_poly.pdbx_seq_one_letter_code
_entity_poly.pdbx_strand_id
1 'polypeptide(L)'
;NYMIFFPSFEYLNLVCDVLEKEFSKIEDSINRKLIRQHPNMSNEEKTEFLNMFSEQYKGCLLGAGVLGGHFGEGIDLVGDRLSGVIVVGVGIPKITPEREILKNYYDEKFGDGFAFAYRFPGWEKVLQAVGRVIRTENDTGFALLIDDRLERPEYISLYPENWRV
;
A
#
# COMPACT_ATOMS: atom_id res chain seq x y z
N ASN A 1 6.20 -13.57 -2.30
CA ASN A 1 4.83 -13.08 -2.04
C ASN A 1 4.76 -11.59 -2.26
N TYR A 2 3.60 -11.05 -2.62
CA TYR A 2 3.43 -9.63 -2.96
C TYR A 2 2.22 -9.03 -2.25
N MET A 3 2.30 -7.74 -1.93
CA MET A 3 1.19 -6.99 -1.35
C MET A 3 0.80 -5.83 -2.29
N ILE A 4 -0.48 -5.66 -2.56
CA ILE A 4 -1.03 -4.51 -3.27
C ILE A 4 -1.85 -3.67 -2.30
N PHE A 5 -1.54 -2.38 -2.24
CA PHE A 5 -2.30 -1.39 -1.48
C PHE A 5 -3.13 -0.52 -2.41
N PHE A 6 -4.42 -0.41 -2.08
CA PHE A 6 -5.41 0.37 -2.82
C PHE A 6 -5.91 1.55 -1.99
N PRO A 7 -6.47 2.60 -2.61
CA PRO A 7 -6.95 3.79 -1.88
C PRO A 7 -8.28 3.55 -1.14
N SER A 8 -9.05 2.52 -1.52
CA SER A 8 -10.34 2.20 -0.92
C SER A 8 -10.69 0.72 -1.07
N PHE A 9 -11.61 0.23 -0.24
CA PHE A 9 -12.16 -1.13 -0.35
C PHE A 9 -12.93 -1.34 -1.66
N GLU A 10 -13.63 -0.31 -2.12
CA GLU A 10 -14.37 -0.38 -3.39
C GLU A 10 -13.43 -0.61 -4.57
N TYR A 11 -12.34 0.17 -4.65
CA TYR A 11 -11.35 0.03 -5.70
C TYR A 11 -10.58 -1.29 -5.60
N LEU A 12 -10.25 -1.72 -4.37
CA LEU A 12 -9.66 -3.02 -4.09
C LEU A 12 -10.54 -4.15 -4.66
N ASN A 13 -11.83 -4.17 -4.34
CA ASN A 13 -12.74 -5.21 -4.79
C ASN A 13 -12.87 -5.21 -6.31
N LEU A 14 -13.05 -4.03 -6.92
CA LEU A 14 -13.15 -3.87 -8.37
C LEU A 14 -11.95 -4.48 -9.10
N VAL A 15 -10.72 -4.13 -8.67
CA VAL A 15 -9.50 -4.60 -9.31
C VAL A 15 -9.30 -6.09 -9.06
N CYS A 16 -9.51 -6.55 -7.82
CA CYS A 16 -9.32 -7.95 -7.49
C CYS A 16 -10.30 -8.88 -8.23
N ASP A 17 -11.54 -8.43 -8.49
CA ASP A 17 -12.51 -9.19 -9.30
C ASP A 17 -12.05 -9.37 -10.74
N VAL A 18 -11.34 -8.38 -11.29
CA VAL A 18 -10.71 -8.49 -12.61
C VAL A 18 -9.49 -9.40 -12.53
N LEU A 19 -8.63 -9.23 -11.52
CA LEU A 19 -7.42 -10.06 -11.36
C LEU A 19 -7.73 -11.54 -11.23
N GLU A 20 -8.76 -11.93 -10.47
CA GLU A 20 -9.18 -13.33 -10.37
C GLU A 20 -9.61 -13.92 -11.72
N LYS A 21 -10.29 -13.12 -12.56
CA LYS A 21 -10.68 -13.53 -13.92
C LYS A 21 -9.49 -13.63 -14.85
N GLU A 22 -8.48 -12.76 -14.71
CA GLU A 22 -7.27 -12.85 -15.52
C GLU A 22 -6.37 -14.00 -15.07
N PHE A 23 -6.24 -14.23 -13.76
CA PHE A 23 -5.46 -15.35 -13.21
C PHE A 23 -5.97 -16.71 -13.68
N SER A 24 -7.29 -16.88 -13.83
CA SER A 24 -7.86 -18.14 -14.33
C SER A 24 -7.62 -18.39 -15.82
N LYS A 25 -7.25 -17.36 -16.59
CA LYS A 25 -6.89 -17.49 -18.02
C LYS A 25 -5.41 -17.80 -18.24
N ILE A 26 -4.58 -17.64 -17.21
CA ILE A 26 -3.15 -17.91 -17.31
C ILE A 26 -2.92 -19.40 -17.07
N GLU A 27 -2.63 -20.13 -18.14
CA GLU A 27 -2.25 -21.54 -18.08
C GLU A 27 -0.72 -21.66 -17.92
N ASP A 28 -0.25 -21.70 -16.68
CA ASP A 28 1.12 -22.07 -16.37
C ASP A 28 1.20 -22.90 -15.07
N SER A 29 2.40 -23.36 -14.72
CA SER A 29 2.63 -24.20 -13.54
C SER A 29 2.66 -23.41 -12.22
N ILE A 30 2.41 -22.10 -12.24
CA ILE A 30 2.50 -21.26 -11.04
C ILE A 30 1.15 -21.23 -10.36
N ASN A 31 1.08 -21.85 -9.17
CA ASN A 31 -0.06 -21.70 -8.28
C ASN A 31 -0.16 -20.24 -7.82
N ARG A 32 -1.19 -19.51 -8.30
CA ARG A 32 -1.47 -18.12 -7.90
C ARG A 32 -2.62 -18.10 -6.91
N LYS A 33 -2.45 -17.38 -5.80
CA LYS A 33 -3.51 -17.16 -4.81
C LYS A 33 -3.68 -15.67 -4.58
N LEU A 34 -4.92 -15.18 -4.72
CA LEU A 34 -5.31 -13.84 -4.32
C LEU A 34 -6.03 -13.92 -2.97
N ILE A 35 -5.58 -13.12 -2.00
CA ILE A 35 -6.29 -12.90 -0.73
C ILE A 35 -6.59 -11.40 -0.59
N ARG A 36 -7.73 -11.07 -0.01
CA ARG A 36 -8.24 -9.69 0.04
C ARG A 36 -8.61 -9.30 1.45
N GLN A 37 -8.22 -8.10 1.85
CA GLN A 37 -8.73 -7.45 3.06
C GLN A 37 -10.21 -7.10 2.86
N HIS A 38 -11.05 -7.35 3.87
CA HIS A 38 -12.42 -6.85 3.92
C HIS A 38 -12.60 -5.82 5.06
N PRO A 39 -13.64 -4.96 4.98
CA PRO A 39 -14.01 -4.09 6.08
C PRO A 39 -14.26 -4.89 7.37
N ASN A 40 -13.97 -4.27 8.51
CA ASN A 40 -14.25 -4.80 9.85
C ASN A 40 -13.62 -6.16 10.18
N MET A 41 -12.49 -6.52 9.55
CA MET A 41 -11.72 -7.71 9.95
C MET A 41 -11.41 -7.69 11.46
N SER A 42 -11.68 -8.79 12.15
CA SER A 42 -11.27 -9.02 13.53
C SER A 42 -9.75 -9.12 13.65
N ASN A 43 -9.21 -9.12 14.88
CA ASN A 43 -7.78 -9.30 15.09
C ASN A 43 -7.32 -10.71 14.66
N GLU A 44 -8.18 -11.70 14.83
CA GLU A 44 -7.97 -13.08 14.40
C GLU A 44 -7.92 -13.16 12.86
N GLU A 45 -8.89 -12.57 12.16
CA GLU A 45 -8.92 -12.54 10.69
C GLU A 45 -7.70 -11.80 10.10
N LYS A 46 -7.29 -10.70 10.74
CA LYS A 46 -6.05 -9.99 10.38
C LYS A 46 -4.83 -10.89 10.56
N THR A 47 -4.74 -11.60 11.68
CA THR A 47 -3.63 -12.52 11.96
C THR A 47 -3.59 -13.66 10.96
N GLU A 48 -4.74 -14.24 10.62
CA GLU A 48 -4.87 -15.29 9.61
C GLU A 48 -4.43 -14.78 8.22
N PHE A 49 -4.89 -13.60 7.82
CA PHE A 49 -4.47 -12.96 6.57
C PHE A 49 -2.95 -12.82 6.46
N LEU A 50 -2.28 -12.40 7.53
CA LEU A 50 -0.83 -12.25 7.56
C LEU A 50 -0.10 -13.59 7.55
N ASN A 51 -0.62 -14.57 8.30
CA ASN A 51 -0.03 -15.91 8.38
C ASN A 51 -0.03 -16.64 7.02
N MET A 52 -0.92 -16.24 6.10
CA MET A 52 -0.90 -16.72 4.72
C MET A 52 0.43 -16.41 4.00
N PHE A 53 1.09 -15.30 4.34
CA PHE A 53 2.38 -14.92 3.76
C PHE A 53 3.54 -15.75 4.31
N SER A 54 3.36 -17.05 4.57
CA SER A 54 4.41 -17.93 5.08
C SER A 54 5.31 -18.50 3.97
N GLU A 55 6.53 -18.91 4.34
CA GLU A 55 7.49 -19.58 3.45
C GLU A 55 6.98 -20.91 2.88
N GLN A 56 5.94 -21.48 3.49
CA GLN A 56 5.38 -22.77 3.08
C GLN A 56 4.59 -22.67 1.77
N TYR A 57 4.16 -21.47 1.37
CA TYR A 57 3.45 -21.30 0.10
C TYR A 57 4.42 -21.31 -1.07
N LYS A 58 4.51 -22.44 -1.78
CA LYS A 58 5.36 -22.64 -2.97
C LYS A 58 4.79 -22.03 -4.27
N GLY A 59 4.00 -20.98 -4.16
CA GLY A 59 3.34 -20.32 -5.30
C GLY A 59 3.50 -18.80 -5.27
N CYS A 60 2.71 -18.11 -6.09
CA CYS A 60 2.61 -16.66 -6.10
C CYS A 60 1.40 -16.21 -5.25
N LEU A 61 1.66 -15.79 -4.01
CA LEU A 61 0.63 -15.18 -3.16
C LEU A 61 0.61 -13.68 -3.42
N LEU A 62 -0.59 -13.18 -3.74
CA LEU A 62 -0.90 -11.77 -3.84
C LEU A 62 -1.91 -11.41 -2.75
N GLY A 63 -1.54 -10.54 -1.82
CA GLY A 63 -2.49 -9.95 -0.89
C GLY A 63 -2.91 -8.56 -1.32
N ALA A 64 -4.19 -8.26 -1.18
CA ALA A 64 -4.75 -6.95 -1.46
C ALA A 64 -5.25 -6.30 -0.16
N GLY A 65 -4.85 -5.05 0.10
CA GLY A 65 -5.25 -4.29 1.28
C GLY A 65 -5.48 -2.81 0.97
N VAL A 66 -6.06 -2.08 1.92
CA VAL A 66 -6.24 -0.63 1.81
C VAL A 66 -5.06 0.10 2.46
N LEU A 67 -4.51 1.08 1.76
CA LEU A 67 -3.39 1.89 2.25
C LEU A 67 -3.81 2.71 3.49
N GLY A 68 -3.07 2.57 4.58
CA GLY A 68 -3.35 3.31 5.82
C GLY A 68 -4.66 2.93 6.53
N GLY A 69 -5.17 1.70 6.33
CA GLY A 69 -6.19 1.10 7.20
C GLY A 69 -5.58 0.50 8.48
N HIS A 70 -6.33 -0.34 9.19
CA HIS A 70 -5.88 -1.03 10.43
C HIS A 70 -4.57 -1.84 10.29
N PHE A 71 -4.10 -2.10 9.08
CA PHE A 71 -2.79 -2.68 8.83
C PHE A 71 -1.64 -1.69 9.00
N GLY A 72 -1.89 -0.37 9.07
CA GLY A 72 -0.89 0.70 9.11
C GLY A 72 -0.28 0.97 10.49
N GLU A 73 -1.02 0.80 11.59
CA GLU A 73 -0.57 1.28 12.92
C GLU A 73 -0.13 0.18 13.90
N GLY A 74 -0.45 -1.10 13.66
CA GLY A 74 -0.12 -2.16 14.62
C GLY A 74 0.11 -3.54 14.03
N ILE A 75 0.09 -3.65 12.72
CA ILE A 75 0.33 -4.91 12.03
C ILE A 75 1.62 -4.77 11.26
N ASP A 76 2.69 -5.08 11.99
CA ASP A 76 3.95 -5.39 11.39
C ASP A 76 3.72 -6.61 10.49
N LEU A 77 3.98 -6.47 9.19
CA LEU A 77 4.02 -7.60 8.26
C LEU A 77 5.30 -8.37 8.60
N VAL A 78 5.35 -8.97 9.80
CA VAL A 78 6.54 -9.61 10.36
C VAL A 78 6.85 -10.85 9.53
N GLY A 79 8.12 -10.94 9.15
CA GLY A 79 8.69 -12.10 8.49
C GLY A 79 9.14 -11.78 7.08
N ASP A 80 10.34 -12.25 6.75
CA ASP A 80 11.17 -12.10 5.55
C ASP A 80 10.51 -12.51 4.21
N ARG A 81 9.22 -12.21 4.02
CA ARG A 81 8.34 -12.99 3.15
C ARG A 81 7.62 -12.17 2.08
N LEU A 82 7.84 -10.85 2.03
CA LEU A 82 7.36 -9.98 0.96
C LEU A 82 8.50 -9.67 -0.01
N SER A 83 8.35 -10.14 -1.25
CA SER A 83 9.29 -9.92 -2.34
C SER A 83 9.00 -8.59 -3.07
N GLY A 84 7.83 -8.02 -2.85
CA GLY A 84 7.50 -6.70 -3.39
C GLY A 84 6.19 -6.14 -2.90
N VAL A 85 6.06 -4.83 -3.04
CA VAL A 85 4.85 -4.07 -2.75
C VAL A 85 4.43 -3.28 -3.98
N ILE A 86 3.13 -3.19 -4.19
CA ILE A 86 2.51 -2.37 -5.21
C ILE A 86 1.60 -1.39 -4.49
N VAL A 87 1.75 -0.10 -4.75
CA VAL A 87 0.90 0.94 -4.17
C VAL A 87 0.18 1.66 -5.29
N VAL A 88 -1.15 1.55 -5.29
CA VAL A 88 -2.01 2.23 -6.25
C VAL A 88 -2.51 3.53 -5.64
N GLY A 89 -2.17 4.65 -6.25
CA GLY A 89 -2.45 5.98 -5.73
C GLY A 89 -1.36 6.54 -4.81
N VAL A 90 -1.55 7.80 -4.38
CA VAL A 90 -0.60 8.52 -3.51
C VAL A 90 -0.99 8.54 -2.03
N GLY A 91 -1.86 7.61 -1.62
CA GLY A 91 -2.24 7.45 -0.21
C GLY A 91 -3.00 8.60 0.44
N ILE A 92 -3.62 9.48 -0.37
CA ILE A 92 -4.33 10.65 0.13
C ILE A 92 -5.37 10.20 1.18
N PRO A 93 -5.33 10.77 2.40
CA PRO A 93 -6.33 10.52 3.41
C PRO A 93 -7.73 10.93 2.95
N LYS A 94 -8.76 10.35 3.57
CA LYS A 94 -10.14 10.76 3.29
C LYS A 94 -10.31 12.26 3.56
N ILE A 95 -11.06 12.93 2.69
CA ILE A 95 -11.47 14.32 2.91
C ILE A 95 -12.46 14.32 4.08
N THR A 96 -12.15 15.10 5.12
CA THR A 96 -13.02 15.28 6.28
C THR A 96 -13.05 16.77 6.65
N PRO A 97 -14.11 17.24 7.34
CA PRO A 97 -14.18 18.63 7.81
C PRO A 97 -12.95 19.03 8.64
N GLU A 98 -12.47 18.13 9.51
CA GLU A 98 -11.29 18.36 10.34
C GLU A 98 -10.02 18.53 9.51
N ARG A 99 -9.87 17.75 8.44
CA ARG A 99 -8.74 17.88 7.50
C ARG A 99 -8.84 19.14 6.65
N GLU A 100 -10.04 19.57 6.28
CA GLU A 100 -10.22 20.86 5.59
C GLU A 100 -9.88 22.04 6.50
N ILE A 101 -10.23 21.98 7.79
CA ILE A 101 -9.79 22.99 8.77
C ILE A 101 -8.26 23.01 8.87
N LEU A 102 -7.62 21.84 8.97
CA LEU A 102 -6.16 21.72 9.01
C LEU A 102 -5.50 22.26 7.74
N LYS A 103 -6.07 21.94 6.57
CA LYS A 103 -5.65 22.46 5.28
C LYS A 103 -5.69 23.98 5.29
N ASN A 104 -6.83 24.58 5.62
CA ASN A 104 -6.99 26.03 5.60
C ASN A 104 -6.03 26.73 6.58
N TYR A 105 -5.83 26.18 7.78
CA TYR A 105 -4.87 26.70 8.74
C TYR A 105 -3.43 26.73 8.19
N TYR A 106 -2.98 25.63 7.57
CA TYR A 106 -1.63 25.57 6.99
C TYR A 106 -1.51 26.34 5.68
N ASP A 107 -2.60 26.52 4.95
CA ASP A 107 -2.66 27.35 3.76
C ASP A 107 -2.40 28.83 4.12
N GLU A 108 -3.09 29.34 5.13
CA GLU A 108 -2.88 30.70 5.64
C GLU A 108 -1.45 30.92 6.17
N LYS A 109 -0.85 29.89 6.78
CA LYS A 109 0.46 30.01 7.44
C LYS A 109 1.65 29.79 6.50
N PHE A 110 1.53 28.88 5.53
CA PHE A 110 2.65 28.40 4.72
C PHE A 110 2.38 28.43 3.21
N GLY A 111 1.15 28.72 2.77
CA GLY A 111 0.79 28.82 1.35
C GLY A 111 0.62 27.50 0.60
N ASP A 112 0.79 26.35 1.26
CA ASP A 112 0.49 25.02 0.71
C ASP A 112 -0.19 24.17 1.78
N GLY A 113 -1.45 24.49 2.11
CA GLY A 113 -2.22 23.73 3.10
C GLY A 113 -2.44 22.28 2.71
N PHE A 114 -2.48 22.00 1.41
CA PHE A 114 -2.65 20.65 0.86
C PHE A 114 -1.45 19.76 1.17
N ALA A 115 -0.22 20.30 1.14
CA ALA A 115 0.98 19.54 1.51
C ALA A 115 0.85 18.92 2.90
N PHE A 116 0.49 19.74 3.88
CA PHE A 116 0.43 19.32 5.28
C PHE A 116 -0.81 18.48 5.60
N ALA A 117 -1.97 18.85 5.03
CA ALA A 117 -3.21 18.16 5.35
C ALA A 117 -3.40 16.85 4.55
N TYR A 118 -2.72 16.66 3.42
CA TYR A 118 -2.99 15.53 2.52
C TYR A 118 -1.73 14.89 1.94
N ARG A 119 -0.82 15.67 1.34
CA ARG A 119 0.35 15.14 0.61
C ARG A 119 1.31 14.39 1.53
N PHE A 120 1.83 15.04 2.57
CA PHE A 120 2.80 14.44 3.48
C PHE A 120 2.20 13.26 4.25
N PRO A 121 0.98 13.35 4.83
CA PRO A 121 0.37 12.19 5.49
C PRO A 121 0.10 11.02 4.53
N GLY A 122 -0.18 11.30 3.26
CA GLY A 122 -0.34 10.26 2.24
C GLY A 122 1.00 9.61 1.88
N TRP A 123 2.03 10.43 1.69
CA TRP A 123 3.39 9.96 1.38
C TRP A 123 3.99 9.14 2.52
N GLU A 124 3.79 9.53 3.78
CA GLU A 124 4.21 8.75 4.95
C GLU A 124 3.65 7.32 4.92
N LYS A 125 2.39 7.14 4.51
CA LYS A 125 1.79 5.81 4.36
C LYS A 125 2.44 5.01 3.23
N VAL A 126 2.81 5.67 2.13
CA VAL A 126 3.54 5.03 1.02
C VAL A 126 4.90 4.56 1.51
N LEU A 127 5.66 5.42 2.20
CA LEU A 127 6.96 5.07 2.77
C LEU A 127 6.85 3.92 3.77
N GLN A 128 5.83 3.93 4.63
CA GLN A 128 5.56 2.83 5.56
C GLN A 128 5.23 1.52 4.82
N ALA A 129 4.50 1.56 3.71
CA ALA A 129 4.20 0.38 2.91
C ALA A 129 5.47 -0.18 2.23
N VAL A 130 6.31 0.70 1.68
CA VAL A 130 7.58 0.31 1.03
C VAL A 130 8.61 -0.20 2.02
N GLY A 131 8.71 0.42 3.19
CA GLY A 131 9.60 -0.02 4.27
C GLY A 131 9.29 -1.43 4.80
N ARG A 132 8.14 -2.03 4.45
CA ARG A 132 7.83 -3.43 4.76
C ARG A 132 8.55 -4.44 3.87
N VAL A 133 9.02 -4.02 2.70
CA VAL A 133 9.71 -4.89 1.74
C VAL A 133 11.21 -4.97 2.03
N ILE A 134 11.84 -3.85 2.36
CA ILE A 134 13.28 -3.76 2.61
C ILE A 134 13.49 -3.40 4.08
N ARG A 135 13.89 -4.38 4.90
CA ARG A 135 14.08 -4.22 6.36
C ARG A 135 15.54 -4.40 6.79
N THR A 136 16.27 -5.26 6.11
CA THR A 136 17.70 -5.49 6.34
C THR A 136 18.52 -5.11 5.12
N GLU A 137 19.82 -4.92 5.32
CA GLU A 137 20.79 -4.64 4.25
C GLU A 137 20.92 -5.77 3.21
N ASN A 138 20.44 -6.97 3.53
CA ASN A 138 20.47 -8.14 2.66
C ASN A 138 19.13 -8.40 1.97
N ASP A 139 18.06 -7.68 2.35
CA ASP A 139 16.75 -7.87 1.75
C ASP A 139 16.74 -7.35 0.31
N THR A 140 16.17 -8.15 -0.59
CA THR A 140 15.95 -7.75 -1.97
C THR A 140 14.45 -7.81 -2.29
N GLY A 141 13.96 -6.78 -2.95
CA GLY A 141 12.57 -6.69 -3.37
C GLY A 141 12.32 -5.45 -4.21
N PHE A 142 11.09 -5.28 -4.66
CA PHE A 142 10.70 -4.09 -5.43
C PHE A 142 9.51 -3.39 -4.82
N ALA A 143 9.43 -2.08 -5.06
CA ALA A 143 8.25 -1.27 -4.84
C ALA A 143 7.78 -0.73 -6.19
N LEU A 144 6.51 -0.93 -6.51
CA LEU A 144 5.86 -0.35 -7.69
C LEU A 144 4.83 0.67 -7.21
N LEU A 145 5.03 1.93 -7.56
CA LEU A 145 4.09 3.00 -7.25
C LEU A 145 3.33 3.39 -8.52
N ILE A 146 2.00 3.40 -8.46
CA ILE A 146 1.13 3.57 -9.64
C ILE A 146 0.22 4.77 -9.41
N ASP A 147 0.64 5.94 -9.91
CA ASP A 147 -0.16 7.17 -10.01
C ASP A 147 0.61 8.27 -10.77
N ASP A 148 -0.01 8.94 -11.74
CA ASP A 148 0.62 10.04 -12.49
C ASP A 148 1.08 11.21 -11.60
N ARG A 149 0.46 11.38 -10.42
CA ARG A 149 0.86 12.44 -9.46
C ARG A 149 2.27 12.24 -8.93
N LEU A 150 2.79 11.02 -8.92
CA LEU A 150 4.13 10.71 -8.40
C LEU A 150 5.25 11.30 -9.27
N GLU A 151 4.96 11.60 -10.53
CA GLU A 151 5.89 12.25 -11.45
C GLU A 151 5.90 13.78 -11.30
N ARG A 152 5.06 14.35 -10.43
CA ARG A 152 5.03 15.81 -10.23
C ARG A 152 6.19 16.27 -9.35
N PRO A 153 6.71 17.50 -9.56
CA PRO A 153 7.84 18.02 -8.78
C PRO A 153 7.63 17.94 -7.27
N GLU A 154 6.40 18.20 -6.79
CA GLU A 154 6.06 18.15 -5.37
C GLU A 154 6.10 16.75 -4.74
N TYR A 155 6.07 15.69 -5.54
CA TYR A 155 6.24 14.30 -5.08
C TYR A 155 7.67 13.83 -5.30
N ILE A 156 8.29 14.15 -6.45
CA ILE A 156 9.70 13.83 -6.73
C ILE A 156 10.61 14.33 -5.61
N SER A 157 10.37 15.54 -5.08
CA SER A 157 11.15 16.09 -3.97
C SER A 157 11.01 15.34 -2.64
N LEU A 158 10.04 14.43 -2.51
CA LEU A 158 9.78 13.64 -1.30
C LEU A 158 10.39 12.24 -1.34
N TYR A 159 10.89 11.80 -2.50
CA TYR A 159 11.53 10.50 -2.61
C TYR A 159 12.80 10.44 -1.75
N PRO A 160 13.03 9.34 -1.01
CA PRO A 160 14.28 9.14 -0.31
C PRO A 160 15.47 9.17 -1.29
N GLU A 161 16.57 9.82 -0.91
CA GLU A 161 17.75 9.99 -1.78
C GLU A 161 18.34 8.68 -2.29
N ASN A 162 18.18 7.60 -1.51
CA ASN A 162 18.68 6.27 -1.87
C ASN A 162 17.77 5.51 -2.84
N TRP A 163 16.58 6.04 -3.17
CA TRP A 163 15.71 5.45 -4.19
C TRP A 163 16.14 5.94 -5.56
N ARG A 164 16.28 5.00 -6.50
CA ARG A 164 16.46 5.31 -7.92
C ARG A 164 15.08 5.23 -8.58
N VAL A 165 14.52 6.39 -8.89
CA VAL A 165 13.19 6.57 -9.51
C VAL A 165 13.35 6.93 -10.97
#